data_AF-T2M873-F1
#
_entry.id   AF-T2M873-F1
#
_cell.length_a   1.000
_cell.length_b   1.000
_cell.length_c   1.000
_cell.angle_alpha   90.00
_cell.angle_beta   90.00
_cell.angle_gamma   90.00
#
_symmetry.space_group_name_H-M   'P 1'
#
loop_
_entity.id
_entity.type
_entity.pdbx_description
1 polymer ?
#
loop_
_entity_poly.entity_id
_entity_poly.type
_entity_poly.pdbx_seq_one_letter_code
_entity_poly.pdbx_strand_id
1 'polypeptide(L)'
;IDFTLSRLLADDCVVYTDLGKDTSLFEGDGDIQFDVYRQMKEHIGNDWKSYNPITNVFWITYLCKKLVSKLDPSRRATLHKFITRLSSYS
;
A
#
# COMPACT_ATOMS: atom_id res chain seq x y z
N ILE A 1 -1.60 9.89 13.59
CA ILE A 1 -0.96 8.99 12.59
C ILE A 1 -0.80 7.62 13.24
N ASP A 2 -0.98 6.55 12.49
CA ASP A 2 -1.04 5.18 13.00
C ASP A 2 0.12 4.36 12.42
N PHE A 3 0.91 3.71 13.29
CA PHE A 3 2.04 2.86 12.92
C PHE A 3 1.79 1.38 13.21
N THR A 4 0.57 1.01 13.60
CA THR A 4 0.19 -0.34 14.03
C THR A 4 0.51 -1.41 12.97
N LEU A 5 0.58 -1.03 11.68
CA LEU A 5 0.84 -1.95 10.56
C LEU A 5 2.22 -1.74 9.91
N SER A 6 3.12 -1.01 10.56
CA SER A 6 4.43 -0.66 10.00
C SER A 6 5.49 -1.76 10.23
N ARG A 7 6.60 -1.65 9.48
CA ARG A 7 7.82 -2.45 9.64
C ARG A 7 9.04 -1.55 9.61
N LEU A 8 9.94 -1.70 10.57
CA LEU A 8 11.20 -0.94 10.67
C LEU A 8 12.34 -1.81 11.19
N LEU A 9 13.57 -1.37 10.94
CA LEU A 9 14.79 -1.94 11.51
C LEU A 9 15.40 -0.90 12.45
N ALA A 10 15.61 -1.26 13.72
CA ALA A 10 16.24 -0.41 14.73
C ALA A 10 17.24 -1.25 15.53
N ASP A 11 18.50 -0.81 15.63
CA ASP A 11 19.58 -1.49 16.36
C ASP A 11 19.66 -3.00 16.06
N ASP A 12 19.67 -3.34 14.76
CA ASP A 12 19.65 -4.71 14.22
C ASP A 12 18.41 -5.56 14.60
N CYS A 13 17.41 -4.95 15.24
CA CYS A 13 16.14 -5.56 15.57
C CYS A 13 15.06 -5.17 14.55
N VAL A 14 14.43 -6.17 13.93
CA VAL A 14 13.28 -5.95 13.03
C VAL A 14 12.01 -5.90 13.86
N VAL A 15 11.38 -4.72 13.92
CA VAL A 15 10.07 -4.51 14.52
C VAL A 15 9.05 -4.45 13.40
N TYR A 16 8.04 -5.32 13.45
CA TYR A 16 7.00 -5.39 12.43
C TYR A 16 5.71 -5.95 13.01
N THR A 17 4.61 -5.67 12.32
CA THR A 17 3.32 -6.31 12.58
C THR A 17 3.06 -7.40 11.55
N ASP A 18 2.77 -8.60 12.03
CA ASP A 18 2.40 -9.72 11.17
C ASP A 18 0.92 -9.61 10.76
N LEU A 19 0.72 -8.93 9.63
CA LEU A 19 -0.61 -8.71 9.04
C LEU A 19 -1.27 -10.03 8.61
N GLY A 20 -0.51 -11.09 8.34
CA GLY A 20 -1.04 -12.39 7.95
C GLY A 20 -1.95 -13.04 9.00
N LYS A 21 -1.85 -12.60 10.26
CA LYS A 21 -2.69 -13.06 11.37
C LYS A 21 -4.09 -12.42 11.40
N ASP A 22 -4.28 -11.30 10.71
CA ASP A 22 -5.56 -10.60 10.66
C ASP A 22 -6.26 -10.87 9.33
N THR A 23 -7.13 -11.87 9.29
CA THR A 23 -7.87 -12.25 8.08
C THR A 23 -8.85 -11.16 7.63
N SER A 24 -9.32 -10.32 8.55
CA SER A 24 -10.31 -9.28 8.25
C SER A 24 -9.78 -8.22 7.29
N LEU A 25 -8.46 -7.97 7.30
CA LEU A 25 -7.81 -7.05 6.37
C LEU A 25 -7.84 -7.54 4.92
N PHE A 26 -7.91 -8.84 4.70
CA PHE A 26 -7.88 -9.43 3.35
C PHE A 26 -9.28 -9.78 2.83
N GLU A 27 -10.22 -10.01 3.74
CA GLU A 27 -11.64 -10.29 3.44
C GLU A 27 -12.49 -9.01 3.31
N GLY A 28 -11.99 -7.88 3.79
CA GLY A 28 -12.70 -6.60 3.70
C GLY A 28 -12.92 -6.12 2.26
N ASP A 29 -14.00 -5.37 2.07
CA ASP A 29 -14.40 -4.76 0.80
C ASP A 29 -15.01 -3.36 1.02
N GLY A 30 -15.26 -2.61 -0.05
CA GLY A 30 -15.88 -1.29 -0.02
C GLY A 30 -14.89 -0.13 0.00
N ASP A 31 -13.58 -0.41 0.08
CA ASP A 31 -12.53 0.59 -0.07
C ASP A 31 -11.28 -0.01 -0.73
N ILE A 32 -10.65 0.76 -1.63
CA ILE A 32 -9.41 0.42 -2.34
C ILE A 32 -8.29 0.00 -1.36
N GLN A 33 -8.32 0.44 -0.09
CA GLN A 33 -7.34 0.00 0.91
C GLN A 33 -7.29 -1.52 1.07
N PHE A 34 -8.42 -2.23 0.94
CA PHE A 34 -8.44 -3.69 1.06
C PHE A 34 -7.74 -4.37 -0.12
N ASP A 35 -7.84 -3.79 -1.31
CA ASP A 35 -7.06 -4.23 -2.48
C ASP A 35 -5.55 -4.05 -2.25
N VAL A 36 -5.15 -2.96 -1.59
CA VAL A 36 -3.74 -2.69 -1.25
C VAL A 36 -3.19 -3.78 -0.34
N TYR A 37 -3.93 -4.18 0.71
CA TYR A 37 -3.51 -5.26 1.60
C TYR A 37 -3.38 -6.60 0.87
N ARG A 38 -4.35 -6.94 0.00
CA ARG A 38 -4.29 -8.15 -0.83
C ARG A 38 -3.09 -8.14 -1.77
N GLN A 39 -2.85 -7.02 -2.45
CA GLN A 39 -1.71 -6.84 -3.35
C GLN A 39 -0.36 -6.94 -2.62
N MET A 40 -0.25 -6.31 -1.43
CA MET A 40 0.94 -6.45 -0.59
C MET A 40 1.19 -7.91 -0.22
N LYS A 41 0.16 -8.62 0.27
CA LYS A 41 0.26 -10.02 0.69
C LYS A 41 0.71 -10.93 -0.44
N GLU A 42 0.12 -10.77 -1.63
CA GLU A 42 0.48 -11.52 -2.82
C GLU A 42 1.94 -11.27 -3.22
N HIS A 43 2.35 -10.00 -3.30
CA HIS A 43 3.68 -9.64 -3.78
C HIS A 43 4.81 -10.09 -2.85
N ILE A 44 4.61 -10.01 -1.53
CA ILE A 44 5.64 -10.40 -0.55
C ILE A 44 5.52 -11.86 -0.10
N GLY A 45 4.57 -12.62 -0.65
CA GLY A 45 4.32 -14.02 -0.26
C GLY A 45 3.94 -14.17 1.21
N ASN A 46 3.22 -13.20 1.78
CA ASN A 46 2.85 -13.14 3.20
C ASN A 46 4.04 -13.04 4.19
N ASP A 47 5.27 -12.71 3.72
CA ASP A 47 6.42 -12.41 4.57
C ASP A 47 6.49 -10.93 4.95
N TRP A 48 5.75 -10.57 6.00
CA TRP A 48 5.68 -9.20 6.53
C TRP A 48 6.94 -8.74 7.28
N LYS A 49 7.85 -9.66 7.60
CA LYS A 49 9.10 -9.35 8.30
C LYS A 49 10.16 -8.82 7.35
N SER A 50 10.21 -9.37 6.13
CA SER A 50 11.17 -9.01 5.10
C SER A 50 11.03 -7.57 4.63
N TYR A 51 12.15 -6.97 4.21
CA TYR A 51 12.16 -5.60 3.70
C TYR A 51 11.61 -5.56 2.28
N ASN A 52 10.38 -5.08 2.13
CA ASN A 52 9.72 -4.97 0.84
C ASN A 52 9.23 -3.52 0.63
N PRO A 53 10.10 -2.58 0.20
CA PRO A 53 9.74 -1.17 0.07
C PRO A 53 8.65 -0.90 -0.98
N ILE A 54 8.40 -1.84 -1.88
CA ILE A 54 7.28 -1.77 -2.85
C ILE A 54 5.91 -1.63 -2.16
N THR A 55 5.78 -2.15 -0.94
CA THR A 55 4.55 -1.98 -0.14
C THR A 55 4.24 -0.50 0.14
N ASN A 56 5.26 0.35 0.32
CA ASN A 56 5.09 1.80 0.44
C ASN A 56 4.59 2.42 -0.87
N VAL A 57 5.04 1.91 -2.02
CA VAL A 57 4.60 2.37 -3.34
C VAL A 57 3.12 2.06 -3.56
N PHE A 58 2.64 0.90 -3.10
CA PHE A 58 1.21 0.57 -3.14
C PHE A 58 0.37 1.55 -2.31
N TRP A 59 0.83 1.91 -1.10
CA TRP A 59 0.16 2.92 -0.29
C TRP A 59 0.18 4.33 -0.90
N ILE A 60 1.31 4.75 -1.48
CA ILE A 60 1.39 6.02 -2.21
C ILE A 60 0.43 6.02 -3.39
N THR A 61 0.37 4.92 -4.15
CA THR A 61 -0.54 4.76 -5.27
C THR A 61 -2.00 4.86 -4.82
N TYR A 62 -2.36 4.24 -3.71
CA TYR A 62 -3.67 4.37 -3.09
C TYR A 62 -3.99 5.82 -2.71
N LEU A 63 -3.07 6.52 -2.05
CA LEU A 63 -3.24 7.93 -1.69
C LEU A 63 -3.44 8.79 -2.94
N CYS A 64 -2.66 8.57 -4.00
CA CYS A 64 -2.84 9.24 -5.28
C CYS A 64 -4.23 8.98 -5.87
N LYS A 65 -4.70 7.72 -5.89
CA LYS A 65 -6.05 7.37 -6.38
C LYS A 65 -7.15 8.06 -5.57
N LYS A 66 -7.04 8.07 -4.23
CA LYS A 66 -7.99 8.74 -3.32
C LYS A 66 -7.98 10.26 -3.45
N LEU A 67 -6.82 10.86 -3.70
CA LEU A 67 -6.74 12.31 -3.97
C LEU A 67 -7.39 12.62 -5.32
N VAL A 68 -7.10 11.84 -6.37
CA VAL A 68 -7.70 12.00 -7.70
C VAL A 68 -9.22 11.90 -7.68
N SER A 69 -9.79 10.96 -6.92
CA SER A 69 -11.25 10.84 -6.81
C SER A 69 -11.92 12.07 -6.17
N LYS A 70 -11.17 12.85 -5.38
CA LYS A 70 -11.63 14.10 -4.75
C LYS A 70 -11.31 15.36 -5.56
N LEU A 71 -10.52 15.25 -6.64
CA LEU A 71 -10.13 16.39 -7.46
C LEU A 71 -11.11 16.66 -8.60
N ASP A 72 -11.21 17.93 -9.00
CA ASP A 72 -11.94 18.34 -10.20
C ASP A 72 -11.42 17.63 -11.46
N PRO A 73 -12.29 17.32 -12.43
CA PRO A 73 -11.93 16.59 -13.64
C PRO A 73 -10.73 17.19 -14.41
N SER A 74 -10.59 18.51 -14.42
CA SER A 74 -9.49 19.23 -15.09
C SER A 74 -8.10 18.92 -14.50
N ARG A 75 -8.03 18.55 -13.22
CA ARG A 75 -6.79 18.23 -12.50
C ARG A 75 -6.45 16.74 -12.50
N ARG A 76 -7.37 15.86 -12.92
CA ARG A 76 -7.18 14.40 -12.92
C ARG A 76 -6.18 13.92 -13.99
N ALA A 77 -6.11 14.58 -15.14
CA ALA A 77 -5.33 14.11 -16.29
C ALA A 77 -3.80 14.02 -16.01
N THR A 78 -3.25 14.97 -15.25
CA THR A 78 -1.82 14.98 -14.90
C THR A 78 -1.45 13.85 -13.94
N LEU A 79 -2.29 13.58 -12.95
CA LEU A 79 -2.08 12.52 -11.96
C LEU A 79 -2.29 11.13 -12.54
N HIS A 80 -3.24 10.96 -13.48
CA HIS A 80 -3.44 9.69 -14.16
C HIS A 80 -2.17 9.24 -14.91
N LYS A 81 -1.49 10.17 -15.60
CA LYS A 81 -0.19 9.90 -16.25
C LYS A 81 0.90 9.51 -15.25
N PHE A 82 0.92 10.13 -14.07
CA PHE A 82 1.90 9.83 -13.02
C PHE A 82 1.69 8.43 -12.41
N ILE A 83 0.44 8.06 -12.12
CA ILE A 83 0.08 6.73 -11.59
C ILE A 83 0.44 5.63 -12.60
N THR A 84 0.07 5.80 -13.88
CA THR A 84 0.42 4.83 -14.94
C THR A 84 1.93 4.64 -15.06
N ARG A 85 2.71 5.72 -14.91
CA ARG A 85 4.17 5.65 -14.95
C ARG A 85 4.75 4.98 -13.71
N LEU A 86 4.21 5.22 -12.51
CA LEU A 86 4.63 4.50 -11.30
C LEU A 86 4.40 2.99 -11.42
N SER A 87 3.24 2.58 -11.94
CA SER A 87 2.92 1.16 -12.16
C SER A 87 3.80 0.46 -13.20
N SER A 88 4.53 1.21 -14.05
CA SER A 88 5.48 0.63 -15.01
C SER A 88 6.87 0.34 -14.44
N TYR A 89 7.16 0.76 -13.20
CA TYR A 89 8.45 0.54 -12.52
C TYR A 89 8.39 -0.53 -11.41
N SER A 90 7.22 -1.11 -11.20
CA SER A 90 6.90 -2.12 -10.18
C SER A 90 6.48 -3.41 -10.84
#